data_AF-A0A7Y3FAP6-F1
#
_entry.id   AF-A0A7Y3FAP6-F1
#
_cell.length_a   1.000
_cell.length_b   1.000
_cell.length_c   1.000
_cell.angle_alpha   90.00
_cell.angle_beta   90.00
_cell.angle_gamma   90.00
#
_symmetry.space_group_name_H-M   'P 1'
#
loop_
_entity.id
_entity.type
_entity.pdbx_description
1 polymer ?
#
loop_
_entity_poly.entity_id
_entity_poly.type
_entity_poly.pdbx_seq_one_letter_code
_entity_poly.pdbx_strand_id
1 'polypeptide(L)' 'MQYKADSVDEYISQLPEERIEPIKKLRKQILDNLPKGIEERISYGMIGYVIPHSIYPQGYHCTPELPLPFMNLASQK' A
#
# COMPACT_ATOMS: atom_id res chain seq x y z
N MET A 1 -2.73 -8.19 13.90
CA MET A 1 -1.25 -8.30 13.99
C MET A 1 -0.67 -7.08 13.29
N GLN A 2 0.30 -6.38 13.89
CA GLN A 2 0.96 -5.23 13.25
C GLN A 2 2.35 -5.66 12.78
N TYR A 3 2.61 -5.51 11.48
CA TYR A 3 3.91 -5.76 10.88
C TYR A 3 4.63 -4.42 10.76
N LYS A 4 5.88 -4.36 11.21
CA LYS A 4 6.74 -3.20 10.98
C LYS A 4 7.61 -3.53 9.77
N ALA A 5 7.36 -2.86 8.67
CA ALA A 5 8.07 -3.07 7.41
C ALA A 5 8.31 -1.72 6.74
N ASP A 6 9.48 -1.56 6.15
CA ASP A 6 9.88 -0.35 5.42
C ASP A 6 9.62 -0.49 3.90
N SER A 7 9.28 -1.70 3.45
CA SER A 7 8.94 -1.98 2.06
C SER A 7 7.80 -3.00 1.94
N VAL A 8 7.15 -3.02 0.77
CA VAL A 8 6.07 -3.97 0.47
C VAL A 8 6.56 -5.42 0.49
N ASP A 9 7.77 -5.67 -0.03
CA ASP A 9 8.33 -7.02 -0.06
C ASP A 9 8.68 -7.51 1.35
N GLU A 10 9.17 -6.62 2.22
CA GLU A 10 9.36 -6.93 3.64
C GLU A 10 8.03 -7.16 4.36
N TYR A 11 6.99 -6.38 4.07
CA TYR A 11 5.66 -6.61 4.61
C TYR A 11 5.15 -8.01 4.24
N ILE A 12 5.31 -8.41 2.98
CA ILE A 12 4.88 -9.71 2.48
C ILE A 12 5.69 -10.85 3.11
N SER A 13 7.01 -10.67 3.31
CA SER A 13 7.85 -11.72 3.90
C SER A 13 7.55 -12.00 5.37
N GLN A 14 6.97 -11.03 6.09
CA GLN A 14 6.54 -11.19 7.48
C GLN A 14 5.16 -11.86 7.65
N LEU A 15 4.42 -12.07 6.56
CA LEU A 15 3.11 -12.71 6.63
C LEU A 15 3.25 -14.21 6.96
N PRO A 16 2.25 -14.80 7.65
CA PRO A 16 2.11 -16.25 7.74
C PRO A 16 2.15 -16.88 6.35
N GLU A 17 2.79 -18.04 6.24
CA GLU A 17 3.06 -18.71 4.96
C GLU A 17 1.78 -18.89 4.13
N GLU A 18 0.66 -19.22 4.77
CA GLU A 18 -0.64 -19.42 4.11
C GLU A 18 -1.25 -18.13 3.54
N ARG A 19 -0.76 -16.95 3.96
CA ARG A 19 -1.26 -15.64 3.55
C ARG A 19 -0.39 -14.96 2.49
N ILE A 20 0.84 -15.39 2.31
CA ILE A 20 1.78 -14.82 1.33
C ILE A 20 1.19 -14.93 -0.08
N GLU A 21 0.80 -16.13 -0.50
CA GLU A 21 0.32 -16.39 -1.86
C GLU A 21 -0.98 -15.65 -2.20
N PRO A 22 -2.03 -15.66 -1.34
CA PRO A 22 -3.22 -14.85 -1.58
C PRO A 22 -2.93 -13.35 -1.71
N ILE A 23 -2.10 -12.80 -0.83
CA ILE A 23 -1.74 -11.37 -0.86
C ILE A 23 -0.95 -11.01 -2.12
N LYS A 24 0.01 -11.86 -2.53
CA LYS A 24 0.76 -11.65 -3.78
C LYS A 24 -0.15 -11.65 -5.01
N LYS A 25 -1.10 -12.59 -5.08
CA LYS A 25 -2.06 -12.67 -6.19
C LYS A 25 -2.94 -11.43 -6.25
N LEU A 26 -3.47 -10.98 -5.12
CA LEU A 26 -4.30 -9.79 -5.07
C LEU A 26 -3.50 -8.51 -5.37
N ARG A 27 -2.30 -8.35 -4.80
CA ARG A 27 -1.36 -7.26 -5.13
C ARG A 27 -1.10 -7.19 -6.63
N LYS A 28 -0.79 -8.34 -7.26
CA LYS A 28 -0.57 -8.40 -8.70
C LYS A 28 -1.78 -7.90 -9.49
N GLN A 29 -2.98 -8.38 -9.16
CA GLN A 29 -4.21 -7.92 -9.83
C GLN A 29 -4.46 -6.43 -9.65
N ILE A 30 -4.14 -5.87 -8.49
CA ILE A 30 -4.23 -4.43 -8.26
C ILE A 30 -3.24 -3.69 -9.16
N LEU A 31 -1.96 -4.07 -9.15
CA LEU A 31 -0.92 -3.42 -9.96
C LEU A 31 -1.21 -3.49 -11.47
N ASP A 32 -1.69 -4.63 -11.95
CA ASP A 32 -2.05 -4.84 -13.37
C ASP A 32 -3.21 -3.93 -13.82
N ASN A 33 -4.06 -3.47 -12.88
CA ASN A 33 -5.22 -2.63 -13.16
C ASN A 33 -5.12 -1.21 -12.58
N LEU A 34 -3.97 -0.85 -11.99
CA LEU A 34 -3.83 0.41 -11.28
C LEU A 34 -3.70 1.57 -12.30
N PRO A 35 -4.53 2.64 -12.17
CA PRO A 35 -4.37 3.83 -13.01
C PRO A 35 -2.96 4.42 -12.92
N LYS A 36 -2.50 5.02 -14.02
CA LYS A 36 -1.23 5.77 -14.03
C LYS A 36 -1.27 6.91 -13.02
N GLY A 37 -0.14 7.19 -12.39
CA GLY A 37 -0.01 8.27 -11.40
C GLY A 37 -0.38 7.88 -9.98
N ILE A 38 -0.56 6.58 -9.71
CA ILE A 38 -0.70 6.03 -8.36
C ILE A 38 0.57 5.24 -8.03
N GLU A 39 1.05 5.37 -6.80
CA GLU A 39 2.25 4.69 -6.31
C GLU A 39 1.91 3.70 -5.18
N GLU A 40 2.55 2.54 -5.21
CA GLU A 40 2.52 1.55 -4.12
C GLU A 40 3.62 1.89 -3.09
N ARG A 41 3.26 1.91 -1.81
CA ARG A 41 4.19 2.14 -0.69
C ARG A 41 3.67 1.50 0.60
N ILE A 42 4.47 1.47 1.66
CA ILE A 42 3.92 1.22 2.99
C ILE A 42 3.17 2.47 3.46
N SER A 43 1.91 2.30 3.83
CA SER A 43 1.04 3.35 4.36
C SER A 43 0.29 2.80 5.57
N TYR A 44 0.34 3.51 6.69
CA TYR A 44 -0.31 3.09 7.95
C TYR A 44 0.00 1.63 8.37
N GLY A 45 1.23 1.15 8.11
CA GLY A 45 1.68 -0.20 8.49
C GLY A 45 1.21 -1.34 7.57
N MET A 46 0.73 -1.02 6.37
CA MET A 46 0.23 -1.98 5.37
C MET A 46 0.56 -1.51 3.96
N ILE A 47 0.24 -2.34 2.96
CA ILE A 47 0.42 -1.96 1.55
C ILE A 47 -0.62 -0.89 1.22
N GLY A 48 -0.16 0.29 0.83
CA GLY A 48 -1.00 1.42 0.42
C GLY A 48 -0.72 1.83 -1.01
N TYR A 49 -1.80 2.18 -1.70
CA TYR A 49 -1.77 2.80 -3.01
C TYR A 49 -2.24 4.24 -2.84
N VAL A 50 -1.43 5.19 -3.30
CA VAL A 50 -1.67 6.60 -3.04
C VAL A 50 -1.35 7.45 -4.26
N ILE A 51 -1.96 8.62 -4.33
CA ILE A 51 -1.64 9.64 -5.32
C ILE A 51 -0.51 10.50 -4.74
N PRO A 52 0.68 10.52 -5.37
CA PRO A 52 1.83 11.25 -4.85
C PRO A 52 1.66 12.76 -5.00
N HIS A 53 2.43 13.53 -4.23
CA HIS A 53 2.43 14.99 -4.29
C HIS A 53 2.84 15.56 -5.65
N SER A 54 3.62 14.81 -6.43
CA SER A 54 3.96 15.17 -7.81
C SER A 54 2.74 15.26 -8.72
N ILE A 55 1.65 14.55 -8.39
CA ILE A 55 0.37 14.56 -9.11
C ILE A 55 -0.67 15.39 -8.36
N TYR A 56 -0.71 15.32 -7.03
CA TYR A 56 -1.65 16.06 -6.19
C TYR A 56 -0.92 16.82 -5.04
N PRO A 57 -0.40 18.03 -5.30
CA PRO A 57 0.45 18.76 -4.36
C PRO A 57 -0.23 19.17 -3.05
N GLN A 58 -1.56 19.25 -3.03
CA GLN A 58 -2.32 19.58 -1.81
C GLN A 58 -2.33 18.45 -0.78
N GLY A 59 -1.93 17.24 -1.16
CA GLY A 59 -1.84 16.10 -0.25
C GLY A 59 -3.17 15.71 0.39
N TYR A 60 -3.12 15.15 1.59
CA TYR A 60 -4.31 14.71 2.33
C TYR A 60 -4.91 15.84 3.18
N HIS A 61 -6.24 16.00 3.09
CA HIS A 61 -7.07 17.04 3.73
C HIS A 61 -6.42 17.79 4.91
N CYS A 62 -6.37 17.18 6.10
CA CYS A 62 -5.90 17.82 7.34
C CYS A 62 -4.42 17.56 7.63
N THR A 63 -3.73 16.85 6.74
CA THR A 63 -2.33 16.41 6.90
C THR A 63 -1.65 16.47 5.53
N PRO A 64 -1.46 17.68 4.96
CA PRO A 64 -1.04 17.87 3.57
C PRO A 64 0.32 17.25 3.24
N GLU A 65 1.18 17.03 4.24
CA GLU A 65 2.45 16.32 4.10
C GLU A 65 2.28 14.86 3.67
N LEU A 66 1.10 14.27 3.91
CA LEU A 66 0.79 12.92 3.46
C LEU A 66 0.28 12.96 2.01
N PRO A 67 0.63 11.94 1.20
CA PRO A 67 0.01 11.76 -0.11
C PRO A 67 -1.49 11.51 0.03
N LEU A 68 -2.26 11.80 -1.02
CA LEU A 68 -3.70 11.54 -1.03
C LEU A 68 -3.94 10.01 -1.07
N PRO A 69 -4.57 9.40 -0.05
CA PRO A 69 -4.78 7.96 -0.02
C PRO A 69 -5.79 7.53 -1.08
N PHE A 70 -5.52 6.41 -1.75
CA PHE A 70 -6.43 5.81 -2.72
C PHE A 70 -7.03 4.50 -2.20
N MET A 71 -6.17 3.56 -1.77
CA MET A 71 -6.59 2.25 -1.25
C MET A 71 -5.52 1.65 -0.35
N ASN A 72 -5.89 0.78 0.59
CA ASN A 72 -4.95 -0.06 1.34
C ASN A 72 -5.31 -1.55 1.20
N LEU A 73 -4.29 -2.41 1.21
CA LEU A 73 -4.38 -3.87 1.27
C LEU A 73 -3.67 -4.36 2.53
N ALA A 74 -4.44 -4.98 3.43
CA ALA A 74 -3.94 -5.46 4.72
C ALA A 74 -4.26 -6.94 4.94
N SER A 75 -3.30 -7.69 5.49
CA SER A 75 -3.54 -9.00 6.10
C SER A 75 -3.77 -8.81 7.61
N GLN A 76 -5.01 -8.47 7.98
CA GLN A 76 -5.42 -8.31 9.37
C GLN A 76 -6.23 -9.52 9.86
N LYS A 77 -6.29 -9.70 11.18
CA LYS A 77 -7.15 -10.64 11.89
C LYS A 77 -7.76 -9.87 13.05
#